data_AF-A0A6P8YCT1-F1
#
_entry.id   AF-A0A6P8YCT1-F1
#
_cell.length_a   1.000
_cell.length_b   1.000
_cell.length_c   1.000
_cell.angle_alpha   90.00
_cell.angle_beta   90.00
_cell.angle_gamma   90.00
#
_symmetry.space_group_name_H-M   'P 1'
#
loop_
_entity.id
_entity.type
_entity.pdbx_description
1 polymer ?
#
loop_
_entity_poly.entity_id
_entity_poly.type
_entity_poly.pdbx_seq_one_letter_code
_entity_poly.pdbx_strand_id
1 'polypeptide(L)'
;MDCLSDERDLTVTLPDDVVATIFSFMHPTDLVSHIPFVCKRWYQLSKHPDAWRYADLIVVPIRLMEKASVMTTATWNLSNHLLNMAKVAPYLRSVNLSMVDTMYPCAENVVKVLLKGNTNVKNFYTFPNCTKKMQSYTLKLLRKFAPSLRSIKFSCGDGDSKKAATFFEGVNELLQIISEAPKLNYLALDFRNLNSFRGYAGQLGEGCSVLKKFEVMNHQPCQDNIILDVLRSKKDQLVQVGFDSDLSQDVADALKECHGLLKCRLLQKNISLVESMSHLDALEVGFIEVRAPRDMPVDSLKSSNILPHISKLTLKGSWTRGLNSDLVSEVSTNTIDVLAQKCKNVVVLNLVDINLPDYLLNSLMTNFPNLREILVDCCEGITGQHIKLLSELPTLRVVTMCDIIVESEEAALELESAFDALSRSKPYAVLALSSEMSPFVDLDSSDDDELEYDEFGDPVFTYYDYLRNKYGDDISDMDLWALASSDED
;
A
#
# COMPACT_ATOMS: atom_id res chain seq x y z
N MET A 1 -32.07 11.14 41.87
CA MET A 1 -31.32 10.17 41.05
C MET A 1 -32.28 9.70 39.96
N ASP A 2 -32.76 10.62 39.12
CA ASP A 2 -33.84 10.41 38.13
C ASP A 2 -33.68 11.40 36.95
N CYS A 3 -32.56 11.33 36.21
CA CYS A 3 -32.32 12.20 35.03
C CYS A 3 -31.70 11.46 33.82
N LEU A 4 -31.92 10.15 33.63
CA LEU A 4 -31.38 9.39 32.49
C LEU A 4 -32.41 8.45 31.84
N SER A 5 -33.65 8.90 31.61
CA SER A 5 -34.70 8.06 31.00
C SER A 5 -35.15 8.50 29.61
N ASP A 6 -34.44 9.40 28.94
CA ASP A 6 -34.86 9.95 27.63
C ASP A 6 -33.75 10.01 26.57
N GLU A 7 -32.66 9.26 26.76
CA GLU A 7 -31.81 8.88 25.63
C GLU A 7 -32.57 7.82 24.82
N ARG A 8 -33.36 8.31 23.85
CA ARG A 8 -34.01 7.45 22.86
C ARG A 8 -32.93 6.59 22.22
N ASP A 9 -33.01 5.31 22.53
CA ASP A 9 -32.15 4.25 22.06
C ASP A 9 -32.01 4.32 20.52
N LEU A 10 -30.95 4.97 20.04
CA LEU A 10 -30.61 5.11 18.61
C LEU A 10 -30.59 3.75 17.92
N THR A 11 -30.40 2.67 18.69
CA THR A 11 -30.42 1.28 18.20
C THR A 11 -31.81 0.80 17.74
N VAL A 12 -32.89 1.47 18.15
CA VAL A 12 -34.28 1.12 17.81
C VAL A 12 -34.78 1.84 16.56
N THR A 13 -34.21 2.98 16.18
CA THR A 13 -34.79 3.88 15.16
C THR A 13 -34.23 3.71 13.75
N LEU A 14 -32.98 3.29 13.58
CA LEU A 14 -32.39 3.14 12.25
C LEU A 14 -32.96 1.92 11.51
N PRO A 15 -33.22 1.97 10.19
CA PRO A 15 -33.56 0.80 9.38
C PRO A 15 -32.45 -0.28 9.31
N ASP A 16 -32.83 -1.55 9.11
CA ASP A 16 -31.89 -2.69 9.10
C ASP A 16 -30.81 -2.57 8.00
N ASP A 17 -31.17 -2.05 6.83
CA ASP A 17 -30.27 -1.81 5.69
C ASP A 17 -29.25 -0.71 5.98
N VAL A 18 -29.67 0.34 6.71
CA VAL A 18 -28.77 1.40 7.18
C VAL A 18 -27.77 0.84 8.20
N VAL A 19 -28.24 0.08 9.18
CA VAL A 19 -27.36 -0.54 10.21
C VAL A 19 -26.40 -1.55 9.57
N ALA A 20 -26.88 -2.40 8.64
CA ALA A 20 -26.01 -3.31 7.90
C ALA A 20 -24.97 -2.58 7.03
N THR A 21 -25.33 -1.41 6.50
CA THR A 21 -24.39 -0.54 5.78
C THR A 21 -23.33 0.03 6.71
N ILE A 22 -23.71 0.52 7.90
CA ILE A 22 -22.76 0.97 8.94
C ILE A 22 -21.81 -0.17 9.30
N PHE A 23 -22.34 -1.36 9.55
CA PHE A 23 -21.55 -2.56 9.86
C PHE A 23 -20.57 -2.92 8.75
N SER A 24 -20.87 -2.59 7.48
CA SER A 24 -19.96 -2.86 6.37
C SER A 24 -18.66 -2.04 6.39
N PHE A 25 -18.63 -0.98 7.21
CA PHE A 25 -17.44 -0.15 7.46
C PHE A 25 -16.72 -0.51 8.76
N MET A 26 -17.30 -1.38 9.60
CA MET A 26 -16.68 -1.78 10.87
C MET A 26 -15.59 -2.82 10.64
N HIS A 27 -14.59 -2.81 11.54
CA HIS A 27 -13.55 -3.81 11.50
C HIS A 27 -14.16 -5.21 11.73
N PRO A 28 -13.73 -6.25 11.00
CA PRO A 28 -14.21 -7.61 11.18
C PRO A 28 -14.17 -8.12 12.63
N THR A 29 -13.20 -7.66 13.43
CA THR A 29 -13.15 -7.95 14.87
C THR A 29 -14.42 -7.49 15.56
N ASP A 30 -14.83 -6.24 15.38
CA ASP A 30 -15.97 -5.64 16.07
C ASP A 30 -17.27 -6.33 15.73
N LEU A 31 -17.44 -6.69 14.46
CA LEU A 31 -18.59 -7.44 13.97
C LEU A 31 -18.75 -8.82 14.63
N VAL A 32 -17.66 -9.41 15.15
CA VAL A 32 -17.69 -10.70 15.85
C VAL A 32 -17.63 -10.55 17.37
N SER A 33 -16.85 -9.62 17.92
CA SER A 33 -16.57 -9.54 19.36
C SER A 33 -17.36 -8.48 20.10
N HIS A 34 -17.89 -7.45 19.43
CA HIS A 34 -18.54 -6.32 20.10
C HIS A 34 -19.99 -6.17 19.68
N ILE A 35 -20.25 -6.04 18.37
CA ILE A 35 -21.58 -5.81 17.81
C ILE A 35 -22.62 -6.89 18.20
N PRO A 36 -22.29 -8.20 18.21
CA PRO A 36 -23.16 -9.25 18.71
C PRO A 36 -23.70 -9.06 20.12
N PHE A 37 -22.99 -8.32 20.98
CA PHE A 37 -23.29 -8.19 22.41
C PHE A 37 -24.08 -6.93 22.74
N VAL A 38 -24.28 -6.01 21.77
CA VAL A 38 -25.09 -4.80 21.97
C VAL A 38 -26.56 -5.16 22.15
N CYS A 39 -27.17 -5.84 21.17
CA CYS A 39 -28.55 -6.32 21.27
C CYS A 39 -28.82 -7.47 20.27
N LYS A 40 -29.96 -8.16 20.46
CA LYS A 40 -30.37 -9.28 19.58
C LYS A 40 -30.49 -8.88 18.11
N ARG A 41 -30.92 -7.64 17.83
CA ARG A 41 -31.06 -7.11 16.46
C ARG A 41 -29.69 -6.97 15.81
N TRP A 42 -28.74 -6.32 16.48
CA TRP A 42 -27.37 -6.14 16.00
C TRP A 42 -26.65 -7.48 15.79
N TYR A 43 -26.89 -8.47 16.65
CA TYR A 43 -26.40 -9.84 16.44
C TYR A 43 -26.88 -10.49 15.13
N GLN A 44 -28.12 -10.23 14.69
CA GLN A 44 -28.61 -10.76 13.43
C GLN A 44 -28.03 -9.97 12.25
N LEU A 45 -27.98 -8.64 12.37
CA LEU A 45 -27.45 -7.77 11.33
C LEU A 45 -25.95 -7.91 11.13
N SER A 46 -25.17 -8.23 12.18
CA SER A 46 -23.74 -8.50 12.05
C SER A 46 -23.45 -9.78 11.28
N LYS A 47 -24.45 -10.63 11.03
CA LYS A 47 -24.35 -11.80 10.14
C LYS A 47 -24.83 -11.52 8.72
N HIS A 48 -25.37 -10.33 8.47
CA HIS A 48 -25.90 -9.98 7.15
C HIS A 48 -24.76 -9.94 6.13
N PRO A 49 -24.90 -10.50 4.92
CA PRO A 49 -23.82 -10.54 3.92
C PRO A 49 -23.24 -9.17 3.58
N ASP A 50 -24.04 -8.10 3.67
CA ASP A 50 -23.57 -6.74 3.40
C ASP A 50 -22.61 -6.20 4.47
N ALA A 51 -22.76 -6.62 5.74
CA ALA A 51 -21.81 -6.27 6.80
C ALA A 51 -20.40 -6.81 6.53
N TRP A 52 -20.28 -7.85 5.71
CA TRP A 52 -19.01 -8.50 5.37
C TRP A 52 -18.53 -8.18 3.96
N ARG A 53 -19.19 -7.25 3.27
CA ARG A 53 -18.94 -6.95 1.85
C ARG A 53 -17.52 -6.49 1.59
N TYR A 54 -16.90 -5.84 2.56
CA TYR A 54 -15.55 -5.28 2.50
C TYR A 54 -14.61 -5.92 3.54
N ALA A 55 -14.98 -7.08 4.08
CA ALA A 55 -14.14 -7.79 5.03
C ALA A 55 -12.89 -8.32 4.31
N ASP A 56 -11.78 -7.63 4.53
CA ASP A 56 -10.46 -8.00 4.08
C ASP A 56 -9.76 -8.75 5.21
N LEU A 57 -9.44 -10.02 4.96
CA LEU A 57 -8.58 -10.75 5.86
C LEU A 57 -7.14 -10.31 5.61
N ILE A 58 -6.64 -9.36 6.40
CA ILE A 58 -5.23 -8.97 6.43
C ILE A 58 -4.59 -9.68 7.61
N VAL A 59 -3.56 -10.46 7.33
CA VAL A 59 -2.89 -11.22 8.38
C VAL A 59 -1.54 -10.59 8.69
N VAL A 60 -1.52 -9.73 9.70
CA VAL A 60 -0.34 -8.92 10.05
C VAL A 60 0.68 -9.75 10.83
N PRO A 61 1.99 -9.63 10.55
CA PRO A 61 3.05 -10.23 11.35
C PRO A 61 3.05 -9.65 12.75
N ILE A 62 2.96 -10.48 13.79
CA ILE A 62 3.36 -10.05 15.14
C ILE A 62 4.89 -10.13 15.20
N ARG A 63 5.59 -9.19 14.54
CA ARG A 63 7.06 -9.06 14.68
C ARG A 63 7.45 -8.44 16.03
N LEU A 64 6.53 -7.77 16.71
CA LEU A 64 6.77 -7.03 17.96
C LEU A 64 6.82 -7.88 19.25
N MET A 65 6.94 -9.22 19.17
CA MET A 65 6.98 -10.06 20.37
C MET A 65 8.18 -11.01 20.37
N GLU A 66 9.39 -10.44 20.38
CA GLU A 66 10.64 -11.18 20.55
C GLU A 66 10.76 -11.90 21.90
N LYS A 67 9.88 -11.59 22.88
CA LYS A 67 9.82 -12.33 24.14
C LYS A 67 8.98 -13.61 23.98
N ALA A 68 9.68 -14.75 23.91
CA ALA A 68 9.12 -16.10 23.77
C ALA A 68 8.01 -16.48 24.79
N SER A 69 7.91 -15.80 25.94
CA SER A 69 6.82 -16.02 26.91
C SER A 69 5.49 -15.39 26.48
N VAL A 70 5.50 -14.27 25.76
CA VAL A 70 4.29 -13.58 25.26
C VAL A 70 3.74 -14.27 24.01
N MET A 71 4.58 -15.03 23.30
CA MET A 71 4.19 -15.80 22.11
C MET A 71 3.01 -16.75 22.37
N THR A 72 2.93 -17.44 23.52
CA THR A 72 1.88 -18.46 23.73
C THR A 72 0.48 -17.84 23.78
N THR A 73 0.30 -16.74 24.51
CA THR A 73 -0.97 -16.03 24.64
C THR A 73 -1.34 -15.29 23.34
N ALA A 74 -0.37 -14.63 22.68
CA ALA A 74 -0.62 -13.93 21.42
C ALA A 74 -0.98 -14.89 20.28
N THR A 75 -0.29 -16.04 20.18
CA THR A 75 -0.59 -17.07 19.17
C THR A 75 -1.97 -17.70 19.44
N TRP A 76 -2.35 -17.86 20.70
CA TRP A 76 -3.68 -18.34 21.09
C TRP A 76 -4.79 -17.35 20.73
N ASN A 77 -4.60 -16.07 21.03
CA ASN A 77 -5.56 -15.01 20.70
C ASN A 77 -5.72 -14.86 19.19
N LEU A 78 -4.63 -14.91 18.43
CA LEU A 78 -4.66 -14.92 16.97
C LEU A 78 -5.41 -16.14 16.43
N SER A 79 -5.16 -17.33 16.99
CA SER A 79 -5.86 -18.55 16.59
C SER A 79 -7.38 -18.46 16.86
N ASN A 80 -7.79 -17.91 18.01
CA ASN A 80 -9.19 -17.69 18.33
C ASN A 80 -9.83 -16.62 17.44
N HIS A 81 -9.11 -15.54 17.15
CA HIS A 81 -9.55 -14.48 16.26
C HIS A 81 -9.80 -15.04 14.85
N LEU A 82 -8.85 -15.81 14.32
CA LEU A 82 -8.98 -16.42 13.00
C LEU A 82 -10.05 -17.54 12.98
N LEU A 83 -10.22 -18.31 14.06
CA LEU A 83 -11.33 -19.27 14.18
C LEU A 83 -12.70 -18.58 14.21
N ASN A 84 -12.78 -17.41 14.85
CA ASN A 84 -13.98 -16.58 14.82
C ASN A 84 -14.24 -16.01 13.42
N MET A 85 -13.18 -15.61 12.69
CA MET A 85 -13.28 -15.27 11.28
C MET A 85 -13.69 -16.44 10.38
N ALA A 86 -13.41 -17.70 10.78
CA ALA A 86 -13.88 -18.87 10.04
C ALA A 86 -15.41 -18.99 9.99
N LYS A 87 -16.11 -18.46 11.00
CA LYS A 87 -17.57 -18.45 11.04
C LYS A 87 -18.17 -17.53 9.97
N VAL A 88 -17.43 -16.50 9.55
CA VAL A 88 -17.86 -15.49 8.57
C VAL A 88 -17.20 -15.68 7.21
N ALA A 89 -16.35 -16.71 7.10
CA ALA A 89 -15.67 -17.10 5.88
C ALA A 89 -16.54 -17.19 4.61
N PRO A 90 -17.83 -17.61 4.64
CA PRO A 90 -18.66 -17.65 3.42
C PRO A 90 -18.83 -16.29 2.73
N TYR A 91 -18.61 -15.19 3.45
CA TYR A 91 -18.81 -13.83 2.96
C TYR A 91 -17.53 -13.12 2.52
N LEU A 92 -16.34 -13.66 2.85
CA LEU A 92 -15.07 -13.03 2.50
C LEU A 92 -14.94 -12.88 0.98
N ARG A 93 -14.71 -11.65 0.53
CA ARG A 93 -14.45 -11.32 -0.89
C ARG A 93 -12.98 -11.08 -1.16
N SER A 94 -12.23 -10.66 -0.16
CA SER A 94 -10.80 -10.40 -0.26
C SER A 94 -10.06 -11.25 0.76
N VAL A 95 -8.97 -11.86 0.34
CA VAL A 95 -8.10 -12.65 1.20
C VAL A 95 -6.68 -12.20 0.94
N ASN A 96 -6.07 -11.53 1.92
CA ASN A 96 -4.71 -11.03 1.82
C ASN A 96 -3.75 -11.85 2.69
N LEU A 97 -2.94 -12.67 2.05
CA LEU A 97 -1.97 -13.56 2.69
C LEU A 97 -0.52 -13.08 2.50
N SER A 98 -0.31 -11.84 2.01
CA SER A 98 1.02 -11.35 1.64
C SER A 98 1.99 -11.19 2.81
N MET A 99 1.46 -11.21 4.04
CA MET A 99 2.22 -11.02 5.27
C MET A 99 2.30 -12.29 6.13
N VAL A 100 1.75 -13.42 5.67
CA VAL A 100 1.68 -14.64 6.48
C VAL A 100 3.02 -15.35 6.60
N ASP A 101 4.03 -15.01 5.79
CA ASP A 101 5.34 -15.68 5.82
C ASP A 101 6.07 -15.61 7.16
N THR A 102 5.77 -14.57 7.95
CA THR A 102 6.30 -14.42 9.31
C THR A 102 5.58 -15.31 10.32
N MET A 103 4.47 -15.93 9.92
CA MET A 103 3.65 -16.76 10.79
C MET A 103 4.03 -18.22 10.66
N TYR A 104 4.23 -18.82 11.82
CA TYR A 104 4.57 -20.24 12.02
C TYR A 104 3.63 -21.21 11.26
N PRO A 105 4.01 -22.49 11.13
CA PRO A 105 3.21 -23.55 10.49
C PRO A 105 1.73 -23.67 10.93
N CYS A 106 1.36 -23.08 12.07
CA CYS A 106 -0.03 -22.99 12.54
C CYS A 106 -0.96 -22.23 11.57
N ALA A 107 -0.44 -21.24 10.83
CA ALA A 107 -1.22 -20.45 9.89
C ALA A 107 -1.85 -21.29 8.77
N GLU A 108 -1.19 -22.37 8.34
CA GLU A 108 -1.69 -23.24 7.28
C GLU A 108 -3.05 -23.87 7.64
N ASN A 109 -3.18 -24.40 8.86
CA ASN A 109 -4.42 -25.04 9.31
C ASN A 109 -5.55 -24.03 9.41
N VAL A 110 -5.23 -22.83 9.85
CA VAL A 110 -6.18 -21.74 9.96
C VAL A 110 -6.67 -21.30 8.58
N VAL A 111 -5.78 -21.03 7.63
CA VAL A 111 -6.16 -20.69 6.26
C VAL A 111 -6.97 -21.82 5.62
N LYS A 112 -6.64 -23.09 5.89
CA LYS A 112 -7.45 -24.25 5.49
C LYS A 112 -8.87 -24.21 6.02
N VAL A 113 -9.04 -23.96 7.32
CA VAL A 113 -10.36 -23.90 7.94
C VAL A 113 -11.16 -22.72 7.40
N LEU A 114 -10.54 -21.53 7.33
CA LEU A 114 -11.11 -20.32 6.76
C LEU A 114 -11.61 -20.54 5.34
N LEU A 115 -10.78 -21.12 4.47
CA LEU A 115 -11.07 -21.16 3.03
C LEU A 115 -11.77 -22.44 2.58
N LYS A 116 -12.01 -23.43 3.46
CA LYS A 116 -12.68 -24.69 3.07
C LYS A 116 -14.08 -24.47 2.52
N GLY A 117 -14.87 -23.58 3.12
CA GLY A 117 -16.28 -23.34 2.75
C GLY A 117 -16.50 -22.17 1.79
N ASN A 118 -15.52 -21.29 1.59
CA ASN A 118 -15.71 -20.09 0.76
C ASN A 118 -15.72 -20.45 -0.74
N THR A 119 -16.59 -19.83 -1.54
CA THR A 119 -16.64 -19.93 -3.02
C THR A 119 -16.66 -18.56 -3.71
N ASN A 120 -16.62 -17.47 -2.94
CA ASN A 120 -16.92 -16.11 -3.35
C ASN A 120 -15.71 -15.16 -3.28
N VAL A 121 -14.50 -15.67 -3.04
CA VAL A 121 -13.27 -14.86 -3.07
C VAL A 121 -13.11 -14.24 -4.46
N LYS A 122 -13.00 -12.92 -4.49
CA LYS A 122 -12.80 -12.08 -5.69
C LYS A 122 -11.39 -11.51 -5.73
N ASN A 123 -10.81 -11.19 -4.58
CA ASN A 123 -9.46 -10.64 -4.49
C ASN A 123 -8.60 -11.61 -3.70
N PHE A 124 -7.45 -11.98 -4.25
CA PHE A 124 -6.56 -12.95 -3.62
C PHE A 124 -5.11 -12.46 -3.70
N TYR A 125 -4.50 -12.24 -2.54
CA TYR A 125 -3.12 -11.80 -2.44
C TYR A 125 -2.31 -12.96 -1.86
N THR A 126 -1.31 -13.41 -2.59
CA THR A 126 -0.53 -14.60 -2.21
C THR A 126 0.63 -14.26 -1.28
N PHE A 127 1.14 -15.31 -0.66
CA PHE A 127 2.36 -15.33 0.15
C PHE A 127 3.62 -15.11 -0.70
N PRO A 128 4.55 -14.23 -0.30
CA PRO A 128 5.89 -14.16 -0.86
C PRO A 128 6.68 -15.47 -0.66
N ASN A 129 6.88 -15.94 0.57
CA ASN A 129 7.85 -16.97 0.95
C ASN A 129 7.16 -18.28 1.35
N CYS A 130 6.55 -18.96 0.37
CA CYS A 130 5.93 -20.25 0.65
C CYS A 130 6.93 -21.40 0.74
N THR A 131 6.83 -22.20 1.81
CA THR A 131 7.27 -23.60 1.77
C THR A 131 6.57 -24.36 0.63
N LYS A 132 7.17 -25.44 0.11
CA LYS A 132 6.55 -26.29 -0.93
C LYS A 132 5.10 -26.70 -0.61
N LYS A 133 4.81 -26.94 0.67
CA LYS A 133 3.47 -27.29 1.16
C LYS A 133 2.49 -26.14 1.00
N MET A 134 2.90 -24.91 1.35
CA MET A 134 2.11 -23.70 1.16
C MET A 134 1.91 -23.36 -0.31
N GLN A 135 2.92 -23.55 -1.17
CA GLN A 135 2.76 -23.39 -2.63
C GLN A 135 1.69 -24.32 -3.19
N SER A 136 1.77 -25.62 -2.86
CA SER A 136 0.75 -26.60 -3.26
C SER A 136 -0.64 -26.20 -2.76
N TYR A 137 -0.73 -25.62 -1.58
CA TYR A 137 -1.98 -25.15 -1.02
C TYR A 137 -2.51 -23.88 -1.73
N THR A 138 -1.64 -22.90 -2.02
CA THR A 138 -1.95 -21.72 -2.83
C THR A 138 -2.48 -22.13 -4.21
N LEU A 139 -1.85 -23.10 -4.88
CA LEU A 139 -2.32 -23.65 -6.15
C LEU A 139 -3.72 -24.26 -6.04
N LYS A 140 -4.02 -24.99 -4.95
CA LYS A 140 -5.36 -25.54 -4.69
C LYS A 140 -6.40 -24.43 -4.49
N LEU A 141 -6.05 -23.36 -3.78
CA LEU A 141 -6.93 -22.22 -3.56
C LEU A 141 -7.18 -21.44 -4.84
N LEU A 142 -6.14 -21.18 -5.63
CA LEU A 142 -6.27 -20.51 -6.93
C LEU A 142 -7.19 -21.31 -7.85
N ARG A 143 -7.02 -22.63 -7.97
CA ARG A 143 -7.95 -23.48 -8.76
C ARG A 143 -9.38 -23.38 -8.26
N LYS A 144 -9.55 -23.41 -6.93
CA LYS A 144 -10.87 -23.33 -6.30
C LYS A 144 -11.56 -22.00 -6.61
N PHE A 145 -10.82 -20.89 -6.60
CA PHE A 145 -11.37 -19.55 -6.73
C PHE A 145 -11.29 -18.95 -8.15
N ALA A 146 -10.52 -19.53 -9.06
CA ALA A 146 -10.32 -19.03 -10.43
C ALA A 146 -11.62 -18.57 -11.13
N PRO A 147 -12.76 -19.28 -11.03
CA PRO A 147 -14.02 -18.84 -11.65
C PRO A 147 -14.63 -17.53 -11.10
N SER A 148 -14.24 -17.13 -9.88
CA SER A 148 -14.74 -15.93 -9.19
C SER A 148 -13.71 -14.82 -9.04
N LEU A 149 -12.42 -15.11 -9.23
CA LEU A 149 -11.34 -14.14 -9.05
C LEU A 149 -11.45 -12.97 -10.05
N ARG A 150 -11.24 -11.77 -9.51
CA ARG A 150 -11.20 -10.49 -10.21
C ARG A 150 -9.85 -9.83 -10.03
N SER A 151 -9.26 -9.93 -8.84
CA SER A 151 -7.95 -9.38 -8.52
C SER A 151 -7.04 -10.47 -7.99
N ILE A 152 -5.83 -10.55 -8.52
CA ILE A 152 -4.76 -11.39 -7.98
C ILE A 152 -3.51 -10.52 -7.81
N LYS A 153 -2.96 -10.50 -6.60
CA LYS A 153 -1.61 -10.01 -6.34
C LYS A 153 -0.76 -11.20 -5.95
N PHE A 154 0.07 -11.67 -6.87
CA PHE A 154 0.99 -12.75 -6.63
C PHE A 154 2.33 -12.17 -6.19
N SER A 155 2.87 -12.66 -5.07
CA SER A 155 4.25 -12.40 -4.68
C SER A 155 5.02 -13.71 -4.70
N CYS A 156 6.17 -13.67 -5.36
CA CYS A 156 7.20 -14.68 -5.39
C CYS A 156 8.34 -14.13 -4.53
N GLY A 157 8.50 -14.71 -3.37
CA GLY A 157 9.52 -14.34 -2.41
C GLY A 157 10.87 -14.97 -2.72
N ASP A 158 11.81 -14.69 -1.82
CA ASP A 158 13.22 -15.00 -1.97
C ASP A 158 13.44 -16.49 -1.78
N GLY A 159 13.24 -17.25 -2.86
CA GLY A 159 13.61 -18.64 -2.88
C GLY A 159 15.10 -18.76 -2.61
N ASP A 160 15.48 -19.41 -1.51
CA ASP A 160 16.84 -19.91 -1.32
C ASP A 160 17.28 -20.55 -2.64
N SER A 161 18.36 -20.03 -3.23
CA SER A 161 18.88 -20.40 -4.55
C SER A 161 18.89 -21.92 -4.80
N LYS A 162 19.03 -22.73 -3.75
CA LYS A 162 19.02 -24.20 -3.80
C LYS A 162 17.66 -24.83 -4.09
N LYS A 163 16.54 -24.12 -3.90
CA LYS A 163 15.16 -24.61 -4.13
C LYS A 163 14.47 -23.98 -5.35
N ALA A 164 15.18 -23.14 -6.10
CA ALA A 164 14.64 -22.36 -7.21
C ALA A 164 13.99 -23.23 -8.31
N ALA A 165 14.57 -24.38 -8.66
CA ALA A 165 14.04 -25.23 -9.75
C ALA A 165 12.60 -25.72 -9.49
N THR A 166 12.33 -26.31 -8.32
CA THR A 166 10.97 -26.74 -7.95
C THR A 166 10.01 -25.58 -7.75
N PHE A 167 10.55 -24.41 -7.40
CA PHE A 167 9.77 -23.19 -7.29
C PHE A 167 9.26 -22.75 -8.67
N PHE A 168 10.11 -22.77 -9.70
CA PHE A 168 9.74 -22.35 -11.06
C PHE A 168 8.66 -23.22 -11.71
N GLU A 169 8.69 -24.54 -11.50
CA GLU A 169 7.61 -25.42 -11.96
C GLU A 169 6.26 -25.01 -11.36
N GLY A 170 6.24 -24.68 -10.08
CA GLY A 170 5.06 -24.16 -9.39
C GLY A 170 4.59 -22.82 -9.94
N VAL A 171 5.49 -21.94 -10.37
CA VAL A 171 5.12 -20.65 -10.98
C VAL A 171 4.44 -20.87 -12.34
N ASN A 172 4.94 -21.75 -13.21
CA ASN A 172 4.28 -22.01 -14.50
C ASN A 172 2.87 -22.60 -14.33
N GLU A 173 2.71 -23.56 -13.40
CA GLU A 173 1.40 -24.10 -13.03
C GLU A 173 0.48 -23.00 -12.49
N LEU A 174 1.02 -22.07 -11.69
CA LEU A 174 0.27 -20.95 -11.16
C LEU A 174 -0.19 -19.99 -12.25
N LEU A 175 0.71 -19.60 -13.17
CA LEU A 175 0.36 -18.72 -14.29
C LEU A 175 -0.69 -19.37 -15.22
N GLN A 176 -0.64 -20.70 -15.38
CA GLN A 176 -1.68 -21.45 -16.09
C GLN A 176 -3.04 -21.40 -15.38
N ILE A 177 -3.08 -21.52 -14.05
CA ILE A 177 -4.35 -21.38 -13.32
C ILE A 177 -4.88 -19.95 -13.40
N ILE A 178 -3.98 -18.95 -13.36
CA ILE A 178 -4.36 -17.54 -13.49
C ILE A 178 -4.93 -17.25 -14.87
N SER A 179 -4.36 -17.80 -15.95
CA SER A 179 -4.89 -17.62 -17.30
C SER A 179 -6.28 -18.21 -17.48
N GLU A 180 -6.64 -19.20 -16.69
CA GLU A 180 -7.98 -19.81 -16.70
C GLU A 180 -9.04 -19.00 -15.91
N ALA A 181 -8.69 -17.87 -15.29
CA ALA A 181 -9.61 -17.04 -14.51
C ALA A 181 -10.39 -16.05 -15.41
N PRO A 182 -11.66 -16.33 -15.78
CA PRO A 182 -12.36 -15.60 -16.86
C PRO A 182 -12.80 -14.19 -16.46
N LYS A 183 -12.73 -13.85 -15.18
CA LYS A 183 -13.19 -12.56 -14.63
C LYS A 183 -12.04 -11.70 -14.10
N LEU A 184 -10.79 -12.13 -14.31
CA LEU A 184 -9.61 -11.45 -13.80
C LEU A 184 -9.43 -10.09 -14.49
N ASN A 185 -9.61 -9.03 -13.72
CA ASN A 185 -9.48 -7.64 -14.18
C ASN A 185 -8.18 -6.97 -13.73
N TYR A 186 -7.54 -7.50 -12.68
CA TYR A 186 -6.30 -7.00 -12.13
C TYR A 186 -5.36 -8.16 -11.79
N LEU A 187 -4.15 -8.08 -12.35
CA LEU A 187 -3.05 -8.98 -12.05
C LEU A 187 -1.83 -8.16 -11.66
N ALA A 188 -1.31 -8.42 -10.46
CA ALA A 188 -0.02 -7.91 -10.01
C ALA A 188 0.92 -9.08 -9.72
N LEU A 189 2.15 -9.01 -10.21
CA LEU A 189 3.17 -10.04 -10.05
C LEU A 189 4.40 -9.39 -9.40
N ASP A 190 4.78 -9.82 -8.21
CA ASP A 190 6.00 -9.39 -7.51
C ASP A 190 7.01 -10.52 -7.56
N PHE A 191 8.13 -10.33 -8.28
CA PHE A 191 9.12 -11.39 -8.53
C PHE A 191 10.46 -11.10 -7.85
N ARG A 192 10.49 -11.14 -6.52
CA ARG A 192 11.72 -10.92 -5.78
C ARG A 192 12.72 -12.05 -6.05
N ASN A 193 13.95 -11.67 -6.39
CA ASN A 193 15.09 -12.58 -6.60
C ASN A 193 14.88 -13.70 -7.63
N LEU A 194 13.98 -13.51 -8.59
CA LEU A 194 13.75 -14.47 -9.67
C LEU A 194 14.80 -14.28 -10.78
N ASN A 195 15.99 -14.85 -10.60
CA ASN A 195 17.13 -14.68 -11.52
C ASN A 195 17.01 -15.47 -12.82
N SER A 196 16.16 -16.50 -12.87
CA SER A 196 15.95 -17.30 -14.08
C SER A 196 14.53 -17.82 -14.16
N PHE A 197 13.75 -17.34 -15.11
CA PHE A 197 12.44 -17.91 -15.42
C PHE A 197 12.49 -18.64 -16.77
N ARG A 198 12.08 -19.90 -16.81
CA ARG A 198 12.06 -20.72 -18.03
C ARG A 198 10.75 -21.49 -18.13
N GLY A 199 10.36 -21.81 -19.36
CA GLY A 199 9.20 -22.67 -19.64
C GLY A 199 7.84 -21.97 -19.60
N TYR A 200 7.84 -20.63 -19.63
CA TYR A 200 6.61 -19.88 -19.84
C TYR A 200 6.06 -20.13 -21.25
N ALA A 201 4.79 -20.48 -21.36
CA ALA A 201 4.17 -20.89 -22.63
C ALA A 201 3.35 -19.77 -23.29
N GLY A 202 3.34 -18.54 -22.74
CA GLY A 202 2.57 -17.42 -23.30
C GLY A 202 1.06 -17.54 -23.06
N GLN A 203 0.67 -18.12 -21.93
CA GLN A 203 -0.74 -18.43 -21.65
C GLN A 203 -1.55 -17.28 -21.02
N LEU A 204 -0.92 -16.23 -20.45
CA LEU A 204 -1.66 -15.20 -19.70
C LEU A 204 -2.37 -14.22 -20.63
N GLY A 205 -1.72 -13.86 -21.73
CA GLY A 205 -2.23 -12.91 -22.71
C GLY A 205 -3.52 -13.38 -23.35
N GLU A 206 -3.65 -14.66 -23.68
CA GLU A 206 -4.88 -15.19 -24.26
C GLU A 206 -5.97 -15.43 -23.20
N GLY A 207 -5.62 -16.03 -22.07
CA GLY A 207 -6.59 -16.51 -21.08
C GLY A 207 -7.37 -15.43 -20.33
N CYS A 208 -6.70 -14.32 -19.96
CA CYS A 208 -7.30 -13.27 -19.12
C CYS A 208 -8.10 -12.24 -19.94
N SER A 209 -9.16 -12.67 -20.64
CA SER A 209 -9.91 -11.85 -21.62
C SER A 209 -10.49 -10.50 -21.15
N VAL A 210 -10.57 -10.24 -19.85
CA VAL A 210 -11.09 -8.98 -19.27
C VAL A 210 -10.05 -8.22 -18.44
N LEU A 211 -8.76 -8.55 -18.61
CA LEU A 211 -7.66 -7.92 -17.87
C LEU A 211 -7.53 -6.44 -18.25
N LYS A 212 -7.67 -5.55 -17.26
CA LYS A 212 -7.57 -4.09 -17.43
C LYS A 212 -6.38 -3.50 -16.71
N LYS A 213 -5.89 -4.16 -15.66
CA LYS A 213 -4.80 -3.68 -14.82
C LYS A 213 -3.70 -4.74 -14.75
N PHE A 214 -2.48 -4.36 -15.08
CA PHE A 214 -1.34 -5.26 -15.03
C PHE A 214 -0.14 -4.59 -14.37
N GLU A 215 0.36 -5.17 -13.28
CA GLU A 215 1.51 -4.64 -12.56
C GLU A 215 2.57 -5.71 -12.39
N VAL A 216 3.83 -5.35 -12.60
CA VAL A 216 4.96 -6.20 -12.28
C VAL A 216 5.91 -5.45 -11.36
N MET A 217 6.21 -6.07 -10.22
CA MET A 217 7.10 -5.58 -9.19
C MET A 217 8.38 -6.42 -9.13
N ASN A 218 9.49 -5.80 -8.73
CA ASN A 218 10.84 -6.36 -8.67
C ASN A 218 11.26 -7.06 -9.97
N HIS A 219 10.92 -6.46 -11.11
CA HIS A 219 11.13 -7.12 -12.41
C HIS A 219 12.62 -7.31 -12.75
N GLN A 220 12.91 -8.48 -13.31
CA GLN A 220 14.22 -8.87 -13.85
C GLN A 220 14.07 -9.25 -15.33
N PRO A 221 15.06 -8.97 -16.21
CA PRO A 221 14.95 -9.22 -17.66
C PRO A 221 14.50 -10.63 -18.07
N CYS A 222 14.75 -11.64 -17.23
CA CYS A 222 14.30 -13.01 -17.51
C CYS A 222 12.77 -13.17 -17.50
N GLN A 223 12.01 -12.16 -17.07
CA GLN A 223 10.56 -12.15 -16.97
C GLN A 223 9.89 -11.40 -18.14
N ASP A 224 10.68 -10.80 -19.04
CA ASP A 224 10.18 -10.03 -20.19
C ASP A 224 9.15 -10.82 -21.00
N ASN A 225 9.32 -12.14 -21.15
CA ASN A 225 8.38 -12.99 -21.88
C ASN A 225 6.95 -12.95 -21.29
N ILE A 226 6.81 -12.87 -19.96
CA ILE A 226 5.50 -12.74 -19.30
C ILE A 226 4.89 -11.38 -19.62
N ILE A 227 5.70 -10.33 -19.50
CA ILE A 227 5.25 -8.97 -19.73
C ILE A 227 4.85 -8.78 -21.20
N LEU A 228 5.69 -9.24 -22.14
CA LEU A 228 5.45 -9.17 -23.57
C LEU A 228 4.18 -9.92 -23.98
N ASP A 229 3.93 -11.10 -23.41
CA ASP A 229 2.69 -11.84 -23.67
C ASP A 229 1.46 -11.00 -23.29
N VAL A 230 1.43 -10.45 -22.07
CA VAL A 230 0.31 -9.65 -21.61
C VAL A 230 0.17 -8.35 -22.40
N LEU A 231 1.25 -7.59 -22.58
CA LEU A 231 1.20 -6.30 -23.30
C LEU A 231 0.75 -6.48 -24.75
N ARG A 232 1.31 -7.45 -25.49
CA ARG A 232 0.95 -7.68 -26.90
C ARG A 232 -0.49 -8.16 -27.05
N SER A 233 -0.93 -9.07 -26.17
CA SER A 233 -2.26 -9.65 -26.24
C SER A 233 -3.36 -8.71 -25.73
N LYS A 234 -3.03 -7.75 -24.85
CA LYS A 234 -3.99 -6.86 -24.17
C LYS A 234 -3.79 -5.37 -24.44
N LYS A 235 -3.00 -4.98 -25.44
CA LYS A 235 -2.66 -3.57 -25.71
C LYS A 235 -3.86 -2.62 -25.81
N ASP A 236 -4.97 -3.08 -26.39
CA ASP A 236 -6.19 -2.27 -26.55
C ASP A 236 -7.15 -2.33 -25.35
N GLN A 237 -6.87 -3.20 -24.37
CA GLN A 237 -7.74 -3.47 -23.22
C GLN A 237 -7.17 -2.94 -21.90
N LEU A 238 -5.84 -2.81 -21.82
CA LEU A 238 -5.17 -2.32 -20.63
C LEU A 238 -5.49 -0.84 -20.40
N VAL A 239 -5.92 -0.56 -19.17
CA VAL A 239 -6.24 0.78 -18.67
C VAL A 239 -5.17 1.26 -17.69
N GLN A 240 -4.55 0.32 -16.96
CA GLN A 240 -3.50 0.60 -16.00
C GLN A 240 -2.35 -0.38 -16.15
N VAL A 241 -1.13 0.14 -16.20
CA VAL A 241 0.09 -0.65 -16.13
C VAL A 241 1.04 -0.12 -15.07
N GLY A 242 1.85 -0.98 -14.48
CA GLY A 242 2.85 -0.56 -13.52
C GLY A 242 4.10 -1.43 -13.50
N PHE A 243 5.25 -0.78 -13.52
CA PHE A 243 6.57 -1.41 -13.48
C PHE A 243 7.48 -0.64 -12.52
N ASP A 244 8.15 -1.35 -11.62
CA ASP A 244 9.09 -0.78 -10.64
C ASP A 244 10.55 -1.16 -10.94
N SER A 245 10.84 -1.55 -12.19
CA SER A 245 12.20 -1.91 -12.63
C SER A 245 12.54 -1.27 -13.98
N ASP A 246 13.78 -1.47 -14.43
CA ASP A 246 14.19 -1.28 -15.82
C ASP A 246 13.34 -2.17 -16.73
N LEU A 247 12.93 -1.60 -17.85
CA LEU A 247 12.29 -2.33 -18.93
C LEU A 247 13.33 -2.62 -20.00
N SER A 248 13.30 -3.82 -20.58
CA SER A 248 14.04 -4.05 -21.80
C SER A 248 13.42 -3.24 -22.95
N GLN A 249 14.19 -3.10 -24.04
CA GLN A 249 13.74 -2.38 -25.22
C GLN A 249 12.46 -3.01 -25.81
N ASP A 250 12.38 -4.34 -25.85
CA ASP A 250 11.21 -5.05 -26.38
C ASP A 250 9.95 -4.76 -25.54
N VAL A 251 10.08 -4.76 -24.21
CA VAL A 251 8.98 -4.44 -23.30
C VAL A 251 8.56 -2.98 -23.45
N ALA A 252 9.53 -2.08 -23.55
CA ALA A 252 9.30 -0.67 -23.78
C ALA A 252 8.55 -0.42 -25.10
N ASP A 253 8.91 -1.12 -26.17
CA ASP A 253 8.26 -0.97 -27.47
C ASP A 253 6.85 -1.57 -27.49
N ALA A 254 6.63 -2.73 -26.85
CA ALA A 254 5.29 -3.29 -26.67
C ALA A 254 4.40 -2.37 -25.83
N LEU A 255 4.96 -1.73 -24.80
CA LEU A 255 4.24 -0.78 -23.97
C LEU A 255 3.78 0.46 -24.76
N LYS A 256 4.58 0.94 -25.72
CA LYS A 256 4.20 2.08 -26.59
C LYS A 256 2.98 1.78 -27.48
N GLU A 257 2.69 0.52 -27.75
CA GLU A 257 1.49 0.11 -28.50
C GLU A 257 0.21 0.13 -27.65
N CYS A 258 0.32 0.31 -26.33
CA CYS A 258 -0.83 0.32 -25.41
C CYS A 258 -1.48 1.71 -25.35
N HIS A 259 -2.18 2.11 -26.42
CA HIS A 259 -2.72 3.48 -26.54
C HIS A 259 -3.85 3.81 -25.55
N GLY A 260 -4.55 2.81 -25.02
CA GLY A 260 -5.71 2.96 -24.11
C GLY A 260 -5.37 3.20 -22.63
N LEU A 261 -4.08 3.38 -22.29
CA LEU A 261 -3.64 3.56 -20.91
C LEU A 261 -4.10 4.89 -20.32
N LEU A 262 -4.79 4.81 -19.18
CA LEU A 262 -5.19 5.98 -18.36
C LEU A 262 -4.26 6.17 -17.16
N LYS A 263 -3.69 5.08 -16.63
CA LYS A 263 -2.74 5.12 -15.51
C LYS A 263 -1.47 4.34 -15.83
N CYS A 264 -0.32 4.92 -15.50
CA CYS A 264 0.98 4.29 -15.68
C CYS A 264 1.86 4.49 -14.45
N ARG A 265 2.51 3.43 -13.97
CA ARG A 265 3.59 3.48 -12.97
C ARG A 265 4.89 3.06 -13.64
N LEU A 266 5.92 3.90 -13.57
CA LEU A 266 7.22 3.65 -14.18
C LEU A 266 8.33 4.12 -13.24
N LEU A 267 9.53 3.54 -13.39
CA LEU A 267 10.74 4.17 -12.86
C LEU A 267 11.13 5.40 -13.66
N GLN A 268 11.80 6.34 -13.00
CA GLN A 268 12.27 7.60 -13.59
C GLN A 268 12.99 7.44 -14.94
N LYS A 269 13.80 6.39 -15.13
CA LYS A 269 14.53 6.14 -16.38
C LYS A 269 13.66 5.75 -17.58
N ASN A 270 12.46 5.21 -17.32
CA ASN A 270 11.53 4.76 -18.35
C ASN A 270 10.47 5.83 -18.67
N ILE A 271 10.56 7.00 -18.06
CA ILE A 271 9.53 8.03 -18.13
C ILE A 271 9.30 8.58 -19.55
N SER A 272 10.32 8.51 -20.41
CA SER A 272 10.22 8.93 -21.81
C SER A 272 9.21 8.09 -22.63
N LEU A 273 8.80 6.92 -22.11
CA LEU A 273 7.77 6.09 -22.74
C LEU A 273 6.38 6.73 -22.70
N VAL A 274 6.15 7.68 -21.79
CA VAL A 274 4.89 8.39 -21.63
C VAL A 274 4.48 9.16 -22.89
N GLU A 275 5.42 9.56 -23.76
CA GLU A 275 5.12 10.25 -25.02
C GLU A 275 4.20 9.47 -25.98
N SER A 276 4.18 8.14 -25.84
CA SER A 276 3.34 7.27 -26.68
C SER A 276 1.90 7.10 -26.13
N MET A 277 1.63 7.55 -24.91
CA MET A 277 0.41 7.26 -24.15
C MET A 277 -0.58 8.44 -24.22
N SER A 278 -1.23 8.61 -25.36
CA SER A 278 -2.08 9.78 -25.64
C SER A 278 -3.28 9.99 -24.70
N HIS A 279 -3.67 8.98 -23.93
CA HIS A 279 -4.80 9.03 -23.00
C HIS A 279 -4.38 9.03 -21.53
N LEU A 280 -3.08 9.16 -21.25
CA LEU A 280 -2.57 9.09 -19.89
C LEU A 280 -3.07 10.28 -19.06
N ASP A 281 -3.69 9.96 -17.92
CA ASP A 281 -4.27 10.94 -16.98
C ASP A 281 -3.58 10.86 -15.60
N ALA A 282 -3.14 9.65 -15.21
CA ALA A 282 -2.45 9.39 -13.96
C ALA A 282 -1.05 8.80 -14.20
N LEU A 283 -0.02 9.46 -13.68
CA LEU A 283 1.37 9.02 -13.77
C LEU A 283 1.96 8.82 -12.37
N GLU A 284 2.56 7.66 -12.14
CA GLU A 284 3.35 7.36 -10.94
C GLU A 284 4.81 7.14 -11.33
N VAL A 285 5.72 7.91 -10.74
CA VAL A 285 7.15 7.89 -11.02
C VAL A 285 7.90 7.40 -9.80
N GLY A 286 8.51 6.23 -9.93
CA GLY A 286 9.40 5.65 -8.92
C GLY A 286 10.83 6.16 -9.06
N PHE A 287 11.37 6.70 -7.97
CA PHE A 287 12.76 7.10 -7.78
C PHE A 287 13.44 6.02 -6.96
N ILE A 288 13.97 5.00 -7.64
CA ILE A 288 14.78 3.96 -7.00
C ILE A 288 16.25 4.36 -7.10
N GLU A 289 16.96 4.25 -5.97
CA GLU A 289 18.38 4.53 -5.84
C GLU A 289 19.22 3.54 -6.66
N VAL A 290 19.43 3.85 -7.95
CA VAL A 290 20.39 3.12 -8.77
C VAL A 290 21.74 3.79 -8.58
N ARG A 291 22.71 3.03 -8.06
CA ARG A 291 24.10 3.42 -7.71
C ARG A 291 24.95 4.09 -8.82
N ALA A 292 24.37 4.65 -9.88
CA ALA A 292 25.10 5.44 -10.85
C ALA A 292 24.22 6.55 -11.46
N PRO A 293 24.71 7.80 -11.54
CA PRO A 293 24.09 8.84 -12.35
C PRO A 293 24.29 8.45 -13.82
N ARG A 294 23.31 7.78 -14.41
CA ARG A 294 23.20 7.72 -15.86
C ARG A 294 22.43 8.95 -16.30
N ASP A 295 22.91 9.58 -17.38
CA ASP A 295 22.27 10.70 -18.06
C ASP A 295 20.76 10.46 -18.14
N MET A 296 19.99 11.15 -17.30
CA MET A 296 18.55 11.06 -17.37
C MET A 296 18.08 11.77 -18.65
N PRO A 297 17.07 11.25 -19.34
CA PRO A 297 16.54 11.86 -20.55
C PRO A 297 15.65 13.06 -20.21
N VAL A 298 16.13 14.00 -19.40
CA VAL A 298 15.41 15.21 -18.98
C VAL A 298 14.95 16.01 -20.20
N ASP A 299 15.72 16.01 -21.27
CA ASP A 299 15.37 16.70 -22.50
C ASP A 299 14.17 16.09 -23.23
N SER A 300 13.95 14.77 -23.08
CA SER A 300 12.72 14.13 -23.58
C SER A 300 11.49 14.61 -22.81
N LEU A 301 11.59 14.74 -21.48
CA LEU A 301 10.51 15.28 -20.65
C LEU A 301 10.20 16.75 -20.97
N LYS A 302 11.24 17.56 -21.22
CA LYS A 302 11.08 18.96 -21.62
C LYS A 302 10.33 19.14 -22.95
N SER A 303 10.36 18.15 -23.83
CA SER A 303 9.66 18.19 -25.12
C SER A 303 8.33 17.44 -25.10
N SER A 304 7.92 16.91 -23.94
CA SER A 304 6.70 16.14 -23.79
C SER A 304 5.43 16.92 -24.13
N ASN A 305 4.57 16.30 -24.94
CA ASN A 305 3.22 16.79 -25.21
C ASN A 305 2.15 16.14 -24.33
N ILE A 306 2.48 15.02 -23.66
CA ILE A 306 1.52 14.26 -22.85
C ILE A 306 1.50 14.75 -21.40
N LEU A 307 2.65 15.12 -20.82
CA LEU A 307 2.74 15.56 -19.43
C LEU A 307 1.77 16.69 -19.03
N PRO A 308 1.47 17.69 -19.89
CA PRO A 308 0.46 18.70 -19.59
C PRO A 308 -0.96 18.15 -19.36
N HIS A 309 -1.27 16.93 -19.80
CA HIS A 309 -2.60 16.32 -19.63
C HIS A 309 -2.73 15.52 -18.33
N ILE A 310 -1.64 15.31 -17.59
CA ILE A 310 -1.66 14.56 -16.33
C ILE A 310 -2.42 15.35 -15.25
N SER A 311 -3.50 14.75 -14.75
CA SER A 311 -4.28 15.31 -13.63
C SER A 311 -3.91 14.70 -12.28
N LYS A 312 -3.33 13.50 -12.28
CA LYS A 312 -2.84 12.83 -11.06
C LYS A 312 -1.38 12.44 -11.18
N LEU A 313 -0.54 12.99 -10.31
CA LEU A 313 0.88 12.71 -10.26
C LEU A 313 1.21 12.03 -8.93
N THR A 314 1.91 10.91 -8.97
CA THR A 314 2.48 10.27 -7.79
C THR A 314 3.99 10.24 -7.96
N LEU A 315 4.72 10.86 -7.06
CA LEU A 315 6.16 10.75 -6.95
C LEU A 315 6.42 9.78 -5.80
N LYS A 316 7.16 8.71 -6.07
CA LYS A 316 7.44 7.68 -5.07
C LYS A 316 8.94 7.44 -4.95
N GLY A 317 9.53 7.65 -3.78
CA GLY A 317 10.90 7.26 -3.50
C GLY A 317 11.04 5.79 -3.14
N SER A 318 12.28 5.34 -2.93
CA SER A 318 12.58 4.03 -2.36
C SER A 318 13.17 4.23 -0.97
N TRP A 319 12.38 3.94 0.06
CA TRP A 319 12.86 3.95 1.44
C TRP A 319 13.68 2.69 1.73
N THR A 320 14.96 2.72 1.40
CA THR A 320 15.95 1.80 1.98
C THR A 320 16.57 2.48 3.19
N ARG A 321 15.95 2.30 4.37
CA ARG A 321 16.45 2.79 5.67
C ARG A 321 17.96 2.56 5.76
N GLY A 322 18.75 3.63 5.79
CA GLY A 322 20.20 3.58 5.97
C GLY A 322 21.08 3.87 4.76
N LEU A 323 20.53 4.23 3.59
CA LEU A 323 21.32 4.82 2.51
C LEU A 323 21.18 6.34 2.54
N ASN A 324 22.32 7.04 2.56
CA ASN A 324 22.45 8.50 2.71
C ASN A 324 21.38 9.28 1.92
N SER A 325 20.54 10.01 2.65
CA SER A 325 19.54 10.95 2.12
C SER A 325 20.13 11.93 1.08
N ASP A 326 21.45 12.19 1.15
CA ASP A 326 22.20 13.04 0.23
C ASP A 326 22.26 12.53 -1.22
N LEU A 327 22.17 11.22 -1.48
CA LEU A 327 22.30 10.67 -2.85
C LEU A 327 21.05 10.88 -3.72
N VAL A 328 19.90 11.16 -3.09
CA VAL A 328 18.66 11.46 -3.81
C VAL A 328 18.62 12.93 -4.30
N SER A 329 19.58 13.77 -3.89
CA SER A 329 19.39 15.23 -3.80
C SER A 329 19.50 16.08 -5.08
N GLU A 330 20.13 15.63 -6.18
CA GLU A 330 20.32 16.50 -7.37
C GLU A 330 19.67 15.98 -8.66
N VAL A 331 19.87 14.70 -8.99
CA VAL A 331 19.36 14.11 -10.24
C VAL A 331 17.83 13.94 -10.18
N SER A 332 17.31 13.57 -9.01
CA SER A 332 15.87 13.49 -8.75
C SER A 332 15.23 14.89 -8.81
N THR A 333 15.90 15.89 -8.23
CA THR A 333 15.43 17.28 -8.19
C THR A 333 15.19 17.86 -9.57
N ASN A 334 16.15 17.74 -10.49
CA ASN A 334 15.99 18.23 -11.87
C ASN A 334 14.79 17.57 -12.59
N THR A 335 14.54 16.29 -12.33
CA THR A 335 13.43 15.56 -12.94
C THR A 335 12.10 15.98 -12.35
N ILE A 336 12.04 16.11 -11.02
CA ILE A 336 10.84 16.58 -10.32
C ILE A 336 10.51 18.02 -10.74
N ASP A 337 11.49 18.90 -10.88
CA ASP A 337 11.30 20.27 -11.37
C ASP A 337 10.74 20.29 -12.79
N VAL A 338 11.27 19.46 -13.69
CA VAL A 338 10.72 19.37 -15.06
C VAL A 338 9.30 18.81 -15.06
N LEU A 339 9.02 17.80 -14.24
CA LEU A 339 7.65 17.28 -14.08
C LEU A 339 6.71 18.34 -13.52
N ALA A 340 7.14 19.09 -12.51
CA ALA A 340 6.38 20.19 -11.95
C ALA A 340 6.04 21.24 -13.02
N GLN A 341 7.05 21.68 -13.78
CA GLN A 341 6.88 22.67 -14.85
C GLN A 341 5.96 22.21 -15.99
N LYS A 342 5.92 20.90 -16.28
CA LYS A 342 5.14 20.33 -17.39
C LYS A 342 3.74 19.92 -17.01
N CYS A 343 3.56 19.32 -15.84
CA CYS A 343 2.28 18.77 -15.38
C CYS A 343 1.39 19.84 -14.71
N LYS A 344 1.14 20.97 -15.40
CA LYS A 344 0.42 22.14 -14.83
C LYS A 344 -1.05 21.89 -14.49
N ASN A 345 -1.62 20.79 -15.01
CA ASN A 345 -3.01 20.39 -14.79
C ASN A 345 -3.18 19.38 -13.64
N VAL A 346 -2.13 19.11 -12.87
CA VAL A 346 -2.22 18.23 -11.69
C VAL A 346 -3.21 18.80 -10.69
N VAL A 347 -4.18 17.96 -10.34
CA VAL A 347 -5.23 18.18 -9.34
C VAL A 347 -4.94 17.36 -8.08
N VAL A 348 -4.33 16.17 -8.25
CA VAL A 348 -3.99 15.26 -7.17
C VAL A 348 -2.49 14.96 -7.20
N LEU A 349 -1.77 15.34 -6.15
CA LEU A 349 -0.35 15.06 -5.98
C LEU A 349 -0.16 14.08 -4.82
N ASN A 350 0.51 12.97 -5.08
CA ASN A 350 0.93 12.04 -4.03
C ASN A 350 2.46 12.04 -3.95
N LEU A 351 2.99 12.26 -2.76
CA LEU A 351 4.40 12.19 -2.43
C LEU A 351 4.54 11.03 -1.44
N VAL A 352 5.28 9.98 -1.82
CA VAL A 352 5.38 8.75 -1.03
C VAL A 352 6.85 8.39 -0.87
N ASP A 353 7.33 8.18 0.36
CA ASP A 353 8.71 7.76 0.64
C ASP A 353 9.78 8.73 0.07
N ILE A 354 9.52 10.05 0.04
CA ILE A 354 10.43 11.07 -0.53
C ILE A 354 10.97 11.99 0.57
N ASN A 355 12.27 12.29 0.52
CA ASN A 355 12.84 13.42 1.24
C ASN A 355 12.48 14.73 0.53
N LEU A 356 11.74 15.61 1.20
CA LEU A 356 11.16 16.82 0.63
C LEU A 356 11.85 18.07 1.21
N PRO A 357 13.00 18.50 0.65
CA PRO A 357 13.61 19.76 1.07
C PRO A 357 12.74 20.96 0.69
N ASP A 358 12.85 22.05 1.47
CA ASP A 358 12.06 23.29 1.31
C ASP A 358 11.96 23.79 -0.13
N TYR A 359 13.09 23.79 -0.87
CA TYR A 359 13.10 24.29 -2.24
C TYR A 359 12.25 23.41 -3.19
N LEU A 360 12.19 22.10 -2.96
CA LEU A 360 11.49 21.15 -3.83
C LEU A 360 9.98 21.28 -3.64
N LEU A 361 9.52 21.33 -2.39
CA LEU A 361 8.10 21.55 -2.14
C LEU A 361 7.67 22.94 -2.65
N ASN A 362 8.48 23.98 -2.44
CA ASN A 362 8.23 25.30 -3.01
C ASN A 362 8.08 25.26 -4.54
N SER A 363 8.98 24.55 -5.22
CA SER A 363 8.92 24.34 -6.68
C SER A 363 7.62 23.64 -7.08
N LEU A 364 7.25 22.54 -6.41
CA LEU A 364 6.01 21.80 -6.67
C LEU A 364 4.78 22.69 -6.48
N MET A 365 4.68 23.41 -5.36
CA MET A 365 3.52 24.24 -5.03
C MET A 365 3.39 25.45 -5.98
N THR A 366 4.51 26.02 -6.44
CA THR A 366 4.50 27.12 -7.41
C THR A 366 4.03 26.67 -8.80
N ASN A 367 4.30 25.42 -9.16
CA ASN A 367 4.03 24.91 -10.51
C ASN A 367 2.67 24.19 -10.66
N PHE A 368 1.96 23.88 -9.56
CA PHE A 368 0.65 23.23 -9.58
C PHE A 368 -0.49 24.16 -9.13
N PRO A 369 -0.87 25.17 -9.94
CA PRO A 369 -1.89 26.15 -9.56
C PRO A 369 -3.28 25.55 -9.33
N ASN A 370 -3.55 24.36 -9.91
CA ASN A 370 -4.83 23.67 -9.84
C ASN A 370 -4.88 22.57 -8.77
N LEU A 371 -3.85 22.44 -7.94
CA LEU A 371 -3.75 21.37 -6.95
C LEU A 371 -4.91 21.45 -5.94
N ARG A 372 -5.68 20.36 -5.82
CA ARG A 372 -6.80 20.24 -4.89
C ARG A 372 -6.53 19.25 -3.78
N GLU A 373 -5.76 18.21 -4.06
CA GLU A 373 -5.49 17.13 -3.12
C GLU A 373 -3.99 16.87 -3.09
N ILE A 374 -3.43 16.83 -1.88
CA ILE A 374 -2.06 16.37 -1.66
C ILE A 374 -2.07 15.24 -0.63
N LEU A 375 -1.40 14.14 -0.96
CA LEU A 375 -1.04 13.07 -0.04
C LEU A 375 0.46 13.12 0.18
N VAL A 376 0.89 13.17 1.43
CA VAL A 376 2.29 13.09 1.84
C VAL A 376 2.39 11.88 2.76
N ASP A 377 3.08 10.83 2.33
CA ASP A 377 3.11 9.53 2.99
C ASP A 377 4.57 9.07 3.19
N CYS A 378 4.97 8.78 4.42
CA CYS A 378 6.35 8.38 4.76
C CYS A 378 7.43 9.36 4.23
N CYS A 379 7.14 10.67 4.22
CA CYS A 379 8.11 11.67 3.77
C CYS A 379 8.97 12.21 4.92
N GLU A 380 10.24 12.46 4.62
CA GLU A 380 11.20 13.11 5.50
C GLU A 380 11.36 14.60 5.15
N GLY A 381 11.89 15.38 6.09
CA GLY A 381 12.21 16.79 5.89
C GLY A 381 11.00 17.72 5.90
N ILE A 382 9.81 17.25 6.31
CA ILE A 382 8.63 18.10 6.38
C ILE A 382 8.73 19.06 7.59
N THR A 383 9.01 20.34 7.32
CA THR A 383 8.99 21.45 8.29
C THR A 383 7.62 22.11 8.43
N GLY A 384 7.42 22.94 9.47
CA GLY A 384 6.19 23.74 9.61
C GLY A 384 6.03 24.80 8.50
N GLN A 385 7.12 25.24 7.86
CA GLN A 385 7.06 26.10 6.68
C GLN A 385 6.35 25.43 5.51
N HIS A 386 6.55 24.13 5.31
CA HIS A 386 5.82 23.37 4.28
C HIS A 386 4.32 23.40 4.50
N ILE A 387 3.87 23.18 5.74
CA ILE A 387 2.44 23.23 6.08
C ILE A 387 1.87 24.62 5.86
N LYS A 388 2.63 25.66 6.20
CA LYS A 388 2.26 27.05 5.92
C LYS A 388 2.08 27.29 4.42
N LEU A 389 3.01 26.86 3.58
CA LEU A 389 2.89 26.96 2.12
C LEU A 389 1.64 26.24 1.59
N LEU A 390 1.32 25.05 2.11
CA LEU A 390 0.10 24.33 1.75
C LEU A 390 -1.17 25.09 2.16
N SER A 391 -1.14 25.78 3.31
CA SER A 391 -2.26 26.63 3.76
C SER A 391 -2.51 27.81 2.82
N GLU A 392 -1.47 28.34 2.18
CA GLU A 392 -1.54 29.50 1.29
C GLU A 392 -2.06 29.14 -0.12
N LEU A 393 -2.09 27.86 -0.50
CA LEU A 393 -2.61 27.43 -1.81
C LEU A 393 -4.14 27.60 -1.91
N PRO A 394 -4.68 28.48 -2.76
CA PRO A 394 -6.11 28.81 -2.75
C PRO A 394 -7.02 27.68 -3.26
N THR A 395 -6.47 26.76 -4.06
CA THR A 395 -7.19 25.65 -4.69
C THR A 395 -7.15 24.36 -3.88
N LEU A 396 -6.21 24.25 -2.94
CA LEU A 396 -5.98 23.04 -2.15
C LEU A 396 -7.11 22.84 -1.13
N ARG A 397 -7.73 21.66 -1.20
CA ARG A 397 -8.92 21.26 -0.43
C ARG A 397 -8.69 20.07 0.48
N VAL A 398 -7.75 19.19 0.16
CA VAL A 398 -7.47 17.98 0.94
C VAL A 398 -5.96 17.85 1.07
N VAL A 399 -5.52 17.63 2.30
CA VAL A 399 -4.15 17.41 2.72
C VAL A 399 -4.20 16.19 3.61
N THR A 400 -3.68 15.09 3.08
CA THR A 400 -3.50 13.85 3.83
C THR A 400 -2.04 13.70 4.13
N MET A 401 -1.72 13.55 5.40
CA MET A 401 -0.35 13.38 5.88
C MET A 401 -0.29 12.10 6.70
N CYS A 402 0.54 11.16 6.24
CA CYS A 402 0.68 9.84 6.82
C CYS A 402 2.15 9.55 7.13
N ASP A 403 2.39 8.97 8.31
CA ASP A 403 3.70 8.49 8.74
C ASP A 403 4.81 9.53 8.53
N ILE A 404 4.54 10.79 8.89
CA ILE A 404 5.54 11.86 8.77
C ILE A 404 6.63 11.65 9.82
N ILE A 405 7.87 11.76 9.38
CA ILE A 405 9.05 11.66 10.24
C ILE A 405 9.57 13.06 10.54
N VAL A 406 9.61 13.39 11.82
CA VAL A 406 10.14 14.65 12.33
C VAL A 406 11.44 14.40 13.08
N GLU A 407 12.43 15.27 12.87
CA GLU A 407 13.79 15.11 13.39
C GLU A 407 13.93 15.55 14.86
N SER A 408 13.02 16.39 15.37
CA SER A 408 13.06 16.89 16.75
C SER A 408 11.67 17.17 17.34
N GLU A 409 11.61 17.32 18.66
CA GLU A 409 10.40 17.72 19.38
C GLU A 409 9.94 19.14 18.98
N GLU A 410 10.87 20.07 18.79
CA GLU A 410 10.54 21.42 18.31
C GLU A 410 9.90 21.39 16.91
N ALA A 411 10.41 20.54 16.01
CA ALA A 411 9.84 20.35 14.68
C ALA A 411 8.42 19.77 14.77
N ALA A 412 8.18 18.84 15.71
CA ALA A 412 6.85 18.29 15.96
C ALA A 412 5.85 19.36 16.45
N LEU A 413 6.26 20.20 17.40
CA LEU A 413 5.44 21.30 17.92
C LEU A 413 5.17 22.37 16.85
N GLU A 414 6.16 22.67 16.00
CA GLU A 414 5.97 23.57 14.85
C GLU A 414 4.95 22.99 13.86
N LEU A 415 5.07 21.70 13.56
CA LEU A 415 4.16 20.97 12.67
C LEU A 415 2.74 20.97 13.23
N GLU A 416 2.56 20.71 14.53
CA GLU A 416 1.25 20.75 15.19
C GLU A 416 0.61 22.14 15.11
N SER A 417 1.36 23.19 15.45
CA SER A 417 0.89 24.57 15.33
C SER A 417 0.47 24.92 13.90
N ALA A 418 1.22 24.43 12.91
CA ALA A 418 0.92 24.66 11.51
C ALA A 418 -0.31 23.85 11.04
N PHE A 419 -0.50 22.62 11.51
CA PHE A 419 -1.72 21.85 11.28
C PHE A 419 -2.94 22.54 11.88
N ASP A 420 -2.83 23.06 13.09
CA ASP A 420 -3.88 23.83 13.75
C ASP A 420 -4.30 25.04 12.91
N ALA A 421 -3.32 25.74 12.33
CA ALA A 421 -3.57 26.85 11.42
C ALA A 421 -4.20 26.40 10.10
N LEU A 422 -3.75 25.27 9.54
CA LEU A 422 -4.30 24.69 8.31
C LEU A 422 -5.76 24.26 8.52
N SER A 423 -6.08 23.55 9.60
CA SER A 423 -7.44 23.11 9.95
C SER A 423 -8.38 24.31 10.16
N ARG A 424 -7.91 25.40 10.78
CA ARG A 424 -8.71 26.62 10.94
C ARG A 424 -8.96 27.35 9.63
N SER A 425 -7.96 27.40 8.74
CA SER A 425 -8.09 28.09 7.45
C SER A 425 -8.85 27.27 6.41
N LYS A 426 -8.79 25.94 6.51
CA LYS A 426 -9.37 24.97 5.58
C LYS A 426 -9.97 23.78 6.34
N PRO A 427 -11.17 23.94 6.93
CA PRO A 427 -11.75 22.95 7.84
C PRO A 427 -12.15 21.62 7.18
N TYR A 428 -12.12 21.53 5.84
CA TYR A 428 -12.39 20.29 5.11
C TYR A 428 -11.11 19.59 4.62
N ALA A 429 -9.93 20.08 5.04
CA ALA A 429 -8.68 19.80 4.34
C ALA A 429 -7.65 18.97 5.08
N VAL A 430 -7.83 18.57 6.34
CA VAL A 430 -6.72 17.98 7.08
C VAL A 430 -7.12 16.64 7.66
N LEU A 431 -6.44 15.59 7.19
CA LEU A 431 -6.43 14.28 7.82
C LEU A 431 -4.95 13.92 8.05
N ALA A 432 -4.48 14.14 9.28
CA ALA A 432 -3.14 13.76 9.71
C ALA A 432 -3.25 12.46 10.50
N LEU A 433 -2.73 11.37 9.95
CA LEU A 433 -2.76 10.05 10.55
C LEU A 433 -1.33 9.57 10.70
N SER A 434 -0.82 9.57 11.93
CA SER A 434 0.49 9.03 12.31
C SER A 434 1.71 9.90 11.97
N SER A 435 2.56 10.08 12.98
CA SER A 435 3.94 10.56 12.91
C SER A 435 4.81 9.61 13.76
N GLU A 436 5.83 9.00 13.16
CA GLU A 436 6.88 8.30 13.93
C GLU A 436 8.02 9.30 14.15
N MET A 437 8.42 9.64 15.39
CA MET A 437 9.76 10.24 15.55
C MET A 437 10.78 9.16 15.22
N SER A 438 11.80 9.49 14.44
CA SER A 438 12.93 8.58 14.27
C SER A 438 13.83 8.69 15.51
N PRO A 439 14.20 7.60 16.21
CA PRO A 439 15.27 7.67 17.17
C PRO A 439 16.55 7.96 16.38
N PHE A 440 17.09 9.16 16.52
CA PHE A 440 18.40 9.48 15.97
C PHE A 440 19.42 8.73 16.81
N VAL A 441 19.79 7.52 16.37
CA VAL A 441 20.94 6.81 16.94
C VAL A 441 22.15 7.42 16.23
N ASP A 442 22.88 8.29 16.92
CA ASP A 442 24.17 8.79 16.46
C ASP A 442 25.12 7.59 16.29
N LEU A 443 25.24 7.10 15.05
CA LEU A 443 26.12 5.98 14.68
C LEU A 443 27.59 6.42 14.48
N ASP A 444 27.94 7.62 14.91
CA ASP A 444 29.27 8.24 14.69
C ASP A 444 30.31 7.86 15.77
N SER A 445 30.11 6.81 16.57
CA SER A 445 31.15 6.31 17.47
C SER A 445 32.09 5.35 16.74
N SER A 446 33.02 5.89 15.96
CA SER A 446 34.13 5.17 15.32
C SER A 446 35.26 4.79 16.27
N ASP A 447 34.95 4.44 17.52
CA ASP A 447 35.93 3.94 18.47
C ASP A 447 35.80 2.42 18.57
N ASP A 448 36.83 1.72 18.09
CA ASP A 448 37.05 0.26 18.08
C ASP A 448 37.12 -0.38 19.49
N ASP A 449 36.52 0.24 20.50
CA ASP A 449 36.43 -0.33 21.84
C ASP A 449 35.20 -1.23 21.92
N GLU A 450 35.41 -2.48 22.35
CA GLU A 450 34.39 -3.46 22.72
C GLU A 450 33.46 -2.87 23.82
N LEU A 451 32.54 -2.01 23.44
CA LEU A 451 31.50 -1.52 24.33
C LEU A 451 30.41 -2.59 24.39
N GLU A 452 30.26 -3.17 25.59
CA GLU A 452 29.02 -3.82 26.01
C GLU A 452 27.88 -2.87 25.65
N TYR A 453 27.06 -3.27 24.67
CA TYR A 453 25.84 -2.56 24.31
C TYR A 453 24.94 -2.52 25.54
N ASP A 454 24.98 -1.43 26.30
CA ASP A 454 23.87 -1.07 27.18
C ASP A 454 22.68 -0.75 26.26
N GLU A 455 21.80 -1.74 26.21
CA GLU A 455 20.70 -1.97 25.28
C GLU A 455 19.51 -1.01 25.51
N PHE A 456 19.78 0.29 25.63
CA PHE A 456 18.77 1.33 25.81
C PHE A 456 19.05 2.52 24.89
N GLY A 457 18.70 2.38 23.61
CA GLY A 457 18.42 3.56 22.79
C GLY A 457 17.27 4.34 23.43
N ASP A 458 17.35 5.67 23.39
CA ASP A 458 16.29 6.53 23.89
C ASP A 458 14.94 6.14 23.24
N PRO A 459 13.85 6.17 24.01
CA PRO A 459 12.55 5.73 23.53
C PRO A 459 12.13 6.57 22.33
N VAL A 460 11.78 5.87 21.25
CA VAL A 460 11.14 6.45 20.07
C VAL A 460 9.85 7.15 20.51
N PHE A 461 9.77 8.46 20.38
CA PHE A 461 8.54 9.19 20.65
C PHE A 461 7.59 9.04 19.46
N THR A 462 6.54 8.25 19.63
CA THR A 462 5.60 7.94 18.56
C THR A 462 4.37 8.86 18.63
N TYR A 463 3.57 8.90 17.56
CA TYR A 463 2.24 9.53 17.59
C TYR A 463 1.35 9.00 18.72
N TYR A 464 1.54 7.73 19.13
CA TYR A 464 0.86 7.16 20.29
C TYR A 464 1.29 7.85 21.59
N ASP A 465 2.56 8.25 21.73
CA ASP A 465 3.03 9.01 22.88
C ASP A 465 2.50 10.45 22.87
N TYR A 466 2.35 11.06 21.70
CA TYR A 466 1.63 12.33 21.53
C TYR A 466 0.17 12.23 21.98
N LEU A 467 -0.58 11.24 21.49
CA LEU A 467 -1.98 11.07 21.85
C LEU A 467 -2.15 10.79 23.35
N ARG A 468 -1.23 10.03 23.98
CA ARG A 468 -1.18 9.86 25.43
C ARG A 468 -0.92 11.18 26.16
N ASN A 469 0.02 12.00 25.69
CA ASN A 469 0.25 13.32 26.29
C ASN A 469 -0.96 14.25 26.18
N LYS A 470 -1.69 14.20 25.06
CA LYS A 470 -2.85 15.07 24.81
C LYS A 470 -4.11 14.65 25.55
N TYR A 471 -4.38 13.34 25.59
CA TYR A 471 -5.62 12.77 26.14
C TYR A 471 -5.43 12.11 27.52
N GLY A 472 -4.20 12.10 28.05
CA GLY A 472 -3.79 11.54 29.33
C GLY A 472 -3.15 10.15 29.18
N ASP A 473 -2.16 9.85 30.03
CA ASP A 473 -1.41 8.58 30.04
C ASP A 473 -2.27 7.33 30.26
N ASP A 474 -3.51 7.50 30.72
CA ASP A 474 -4.45 6.41 31.01
C ASP A 474 -5.12 5.82 29.74
N ILE A 475 -4.87 6.38 28.55
CA ILE A 475 -5.47 5.90 27.30
C ILE A 475 -4.75 4.64 26.79
N SER A 476 -5.51 3.55 26.58
CA SER A 476 -4.91 2.27 26.17
C SER A 476 -4.52 2.28 24.69
N ASP A 477 -3.56 1.44 24.29
CA ASP A 477 -3.16 1.29 22.87
C ASP A 477 -4.33 0.94 21.96
N MET A 478 -5.33 0.24 22.51
CA MET A 478 -6.54 -0.14 21.80
C MET A 478 -7.47 1.06 21.57
N ASP A 479 -7.57 1.96 22.55
CA ASP A 479 -8.34 3.21 22.43
C ASP A 479 -7.65 4.20 21.50
N LEU A 480 -6.32 4.26 21.54
CA LEU A 480 -5.51 5.04 20.62
C LEU A 480 -5.65 4.55 19.18
N TRP A 481 -5.64 3.24 18.97
CA TRP A 481 -5.86 2.66 17.65
C TRP A 481 -7.30 2.90 17.16
N ALA A 482 -8.29 2.84 18.05
CA ALA A 482 -9.68 3.19 17.73
C ALA A 482 -9.85 4.67 17.36
N LEU A 483 -9.19 5.59 18.07
CA LEU A 483 -9.14 7.02 17.74
C LEU A 483 -8.45 7.29 16.39
N ALA A 484 -7.33 6.61 16.12
CA ALA A 484 -6.59 6.77 14.87
C ALA A 484 -7.28 6.12 13.66
N SER A 485 -8.27 5.25 13.89
CA SER A 485 -9.01 4.53 12.84
C SER A 485 -10.48 4.94 12.71
N SER A 486 -11.00 5.77 13.62
CA SER A 486 -12.32 6.35 13.48
C SER A 486 -12.28 7.48 12.46
N ASP A 487 -13.03 7.33 11.36
CA ASP A 487 -13.34 8.39 10.38
C ASP A 487 -14.18 9.55 10.98
N GLU A 488 -14.29 9.66 12.31
CA GLU A 488 -15.02 10.73 12.98
C GLU A 488 -14.05 11.84 13.43
N ASP A 489 -14.12 12.93 12.66
CA ASP A 489 -13.55 14.29 12.80
C ASP A 489 -12.02 14.47 12.83
#